data_AF-A0A1F6UK86-F1
#
_entry.id   AF-A0A1F6UK86-F1
#
_cell.length_a   1.000
_cell.length_b   1.000
_cell.length_c   1.000
_cell.angle_alpha   90.00
_cell.angle_beta   90.00
_cell.angle_gamma   90.00
#
_symmetry.space_group_name_H-M   'P 1'
#
loop_
_entity.id
_entity.type
_entity.pdbx_description
1 polymer ?
#
loop_
_entity_poly.entity_id
_entity_poly.type
_entity_poly.pdbx_seq_one_letter_code
_entity_poly.pdbx_strand_id
1 'polypeptide(L)'
;MTYRPSGDRYLLVEYGPSVLDIALRFRVHGLMLWMQANKPAGVLELTPGIRSLQVHYDSLVLPLAALLDVLQQAEAALKDVEALDVAARVVHLPLSWDDDACQVAIKKYMQSVRKDAPWCPSNIEFIRRINGLADIEQVREIVFNARYLVMGLGDVYLGAPVATPLDPRHRLVTTKYNPARTWTAENSVGIGGSYLCVYGMEGPGGYQFVGRTLQMWNRWRRTAEFDQPWLLRFFDQIQFYPVSAQELADMRKAFPKGGYPLKIEHTTFSLKSYQDFALQHADSIAGFTRKREQAFGAELQRWIASGQMNFESDQDLARERATEEALPDHCMAVESPVAGNVWEILVKPGDRVETGQTLLILESMKMEIQITAPSAGVVYAISRSEGSQIQAGQALLVLQEEQA
;
A
#
# COMPACT_ATOMS: atom_id res chain seq x y z
N MET A 1 -5.90 25.03 -13.87
CA MET A 1 -6.82 23.94 -13.48
C MET A 1 -7.17 23.18 -14.76
N THR A 2 -7.32 21.86 -14.66
CA THR A 2 -7.60 20.99 -15.81
C THR A 2 -8.81 20.12 -15.48
N TYR A 3 -9.77 20.04 -16.40
CA TYR A 3 -10.92 19.16 -16.30
C TYR A 3 -10.75 17.97 -17.23
N ARG A 4 -10.95 16.75 -16.73
CA ARG A 4 -10.77 15.52 -17.51
C ARG A 4 -11.97 14.60 -17.32
N PRO A 5 -12.70 14.24 -18.39
CA PRO A 5 -13.67 13.15 -18.31
C PRO A 5 -12.99 11.88 -17.79
N SER A 6 -13.64 11.18 -16.86
CA SER A 6 -13.11 10.00 -16.19
C SER A 6 -14.14 8.86 -16.27
N GLY A 7 -14.55 8.53 -17.49
CA GLY A 7 -15.70 7.67 -17.78
C GLY A 7 -17.01 8.44 -17.87
N ASP A 8 -18.12 7.73 -18.02
CA ASP A 8 -19.42 8.31 -18.37
C ASP A 8 -20.11 9.11 -17.25
N ARG A 9 -19.66 8.90 -16.00
CA ARG A 9 -20.29 9.43 -14.77
C ARG A 9 -19.33 10.20 -13.87
N TYR A 10 -18.11 10.47 -14.33
CA TYR A 10 -17.12 11.15 -13.51
C TYR A 10 -16.39 12.25 -14.26
N LEU A 11 -16.10 13.32 -13.55
CA LEU A 11 -15.21 14.39 -13.99
C LEU A 11 -14.07 14.51 -12.96
N LEU A 12 -12.83 14.42 -13.43
CA LEU A 12 -11.66 14.68 -12.62
C LEU A 12 -11.25 16.15 -12.76
N VAL A 13 -11.25 16.88 -11.66
CA VAL A 13 -10.75 18.25 -11.56
C VAL A 13 -9.33 18.20 -11.01
N GLU A 14 -8.37 18.79 -11.72
CA GLU A 14 -6.95 18.77 -11.36
C GLU A 14 -6.38 20.19 -11.17
N TYR A 15 -5.72 20.42 -10.04
CA TYR A 15 -5.07 21.69 -9.72
C TYR A 15 -3.56 21.61 -9.93
N GLY A 16 -3.00 22.68 -10.50
CA GLY A 16 -1.55 22.88 -10.63
C GLY A 16 -0.80 21.82 -11.45
N PRO A 17 0.54 21.92 -11.46
CA PRO A 17 1.42 20.91 -12.06
C PRO A 17 1.46 19.61 -11.26
N SER A 18 2.06 18.56 -11.82
CA SER A 18 2.24 17.25 -11.17
C SER A 18 3.34 17.27 -10.11
N VAL A 19 3.09 18.02 -9.03
CA VAL A 19 3.99 18.17 -7.88
C VAL A 19 3.23 17.94 -6.57
N LEU A 20 3.95 17.54 -5.53
CA LEU A 20 3.39 17.54 -4.18
C LEU A 20 3.39 18.98 -3.64
N ASP A 21 2.20 19.57 -3.56
CA ASP A 21 1.98 20.88 -2.97
C ASP A 21 0.74 20.86 -2.06
N ILE A 22 0.96 21.14 -0.78
CA ILE A 22 -0.10 21.17 0.24
C ILE A 22 -1.11 22.29 -0.05
N ALA A 23 -0.68 23.41 -0.64
CA ALA A 23 -1.58 24.49 -1.02
C ALA A 23 -2.62 24.05 -2.07
N LEU A 24 -2.21 23.22 -3.04
CA LEU A 24 -3.13 22.64 -4.02
C LEU A 24 -4.18 21.74 -3.35
N ARG A 25 -3.77 20.96 -2.32
CA ARG A 25 -4.72 20.15 -1.55
C ARG A 25 -5.72 20.99 -0.76
N PHE A 26 -5.29 22.14 -0.24
CA PHE A 26 -6.17 23.11 0.40
C PHE A 26 -7.19 23.67 -0.58
N ARG A 27 -6.78 23.97 -1.81
CA ARG A 27 -7.69 24.40 -2.88
C ARG A 27 -8.72 23.33 -3.26
N VAL A 28 -8.29 22.07 -3.38
CA VAL A 28 -9.19 20.92 -3.54
C VAL A 28 -10.20 20.87 -2.40
N HIS A 29 -9.76 21.09 -1.16
CA HIS A 29 -10.66 21.07 0.00
C HIS A 29 -11.69 22.20 -0.06
N GLY A 30 -11.25 23.42 -0.38
CA GLY A 30 -12.14 24.56 -0.58
C GLY A 30 -13.22 24.26 -1.62
N LEU A 31 -12.83 23.73 -2.79
CA LEU A 31 -13.78 23.32 -3.83
C LEU A 31 -14.76 22.26 -3.32
N MET A 32 -14.27 21.23 -2.64
CA MET A 32 -15.11 20.18 -2.08
C MET A 32 -16.13 20.74 -1.09
N LEU A 33 -15.70 21.60 -0.15
CA LEU A 33 -16.59 22.22 0.84
C LEU A 33 -17.64 23.12 0.17
N TRP A 34 -17.24 23.91 -0.84
CA TRP A 34 -18.17 24.73 -1.61
C TRP A 34 -19.23 23.88 -2.30
N MET A 35 -18.82 22.79 -2.97
CA MET A 35 -19.73 21.88 -3.65
C MET A 35 -20.68 21.17 -2.66
N GLN A 36 -20.19 20.78 -1.49
CA GLN A 36 -21.01 20.18 -0.43
C GLN A 36 -22.02 21.17 0.17
N ALA A 37 -21.67 22.45 0.27
CA ALA A 37 -22.56 23.49 0.77
C ALA A 37 -23.67 23.82 -0.25
N ASN A 38 -23.34 23.89 -1.54
CA ASN A 38 -24.28 24.29 -2.59
C ASN A 38 -25.10 23.12 -3.17
N LYS A 39 -24.62 21.88 -3.02
CA LYS A 39 -25.29 20.64 -3.46
C LYS A 39 -25.92 20.73 -4.86
N PRO A 40 -25.11 20.95 -5.92
CA PRO A 40 -25.63 21.04 -7.28
C PRO A 40 -26.42 19.78 -7.64
N ALA A 41 -27.62 19.96 -8.22
CA ALA A 41 -28.45 18.83 -8.63
C ALA A 41 -27.71 17.94 -9.63
N GLY A 42 -27.75 16.62 -9.41
CA GLY A 42 -27.04 15.63 -10.23
C GLY A 42 -25.62 15.29 -9.74
N VAL A 43 -25.04 16.03 -8.78
CA VAL A 43 -23.77 15.60 -8.13
C VAL A 43 -24.09 14.55 -7.06
N LEU A 44 -23.41 13.41 -7.14
CA LEU A 44 -23.67 12.23 -6.29
C LEU A 44 -22.61 12.05 -5.21
N GLU A 45 -21.33 12.20 -5.56
CA GLU A 45 -20.21 11.99 -4.65
C GLU A 45 -19.02 12.88 -5.02
N LEU A 46 -18.25 13.27 -4.01
CA LEU A 46 -17.03 14.06 -4.14
C LEU A 46 -15.89 13.33 -3.44
N THR A 47 -14.90 12.91 -4.21
CA THR A 47 -13.76 12.13 -3.72
C THR A 47 -12.48 12.95 -3.88
N PRO A 48 -11.95 13.57 -2.81
CA PRO A 48 -10.73 14.37 -2.89
C PRO A 48 -9.51 13.45 -3.01
N GLY A 49 -8.66 13.73 -4.00
CA GLY A 49 -7.30 13.25 -4.09
C GLY A 49 -6.31 14.24 -3.49
N ILE A 50 -5.04 14.12 -3.90
CA ILE A 50 -3.95 14.97 -3.40
C ILE A 50 -4.02 16.38 -4.00
N ARG A 51 -4.09 16.45 -5.33
CA ARG A 51 -4.20 17.70 -6.10
C ARG A 51 -5.44 17.75 -6.99
N SER A 52 -6.41 16.88 -6.71
CA SER A 52 -7.56 16.66 -7.57
C SER A 52 -8.83 16.40 -6.77
N LEU A 53 -9.98 16.65 -7.40
CA LEU A 53 -11.29 16.28 -6.90
C LEU A 53 -11.98 15.46 -7.99
N GLN A 54 -12.33 14.21 -7.68
CA GLN A 54 -13.19 13.42 -8.54
C GLN A 54 -14.65 13.73 -8.19
N VAL A 55 -15.40 14.14 -9.20
CA VAL A 55 -16.83 14.45 -9.09
C VAL A 55 -17.60 13.33 -9.75
N HIS A 56 -18.32 12.55 -8.97
CA HIS A 56 -19.30 11.59 -9.46
C HIS A 56 -20.62 12.31 -9.68
N TYR A 57 -21.15 12.27 -10.89
CA TYR A 57 -22.40 12.94 -11.25
C TYR A 57 -23.28 12.06 -12.15
N ASP A 58 -24.57 12.35 -12.14
CA ASP A 58 -25.53 11.82 -13.10
C ASP A 58 -25.56 12.72 -14.34
N SER A 59 -24.96 12.25 -15.43
CA SER A 59 -24.85 12.99 -16.68
C SER A 59 -26.18 13.15 -17.41
N LEU A 60 -27.22 12.40 -17.05
CA LEU A 60 -28.58 12.58 -17.57
C LEU A 60 -29.33 13.72 -16.87
N VAL A 61 -28.96 14.02 -15.62
CA VAL A 61 -29.55 15.10 -14.82
C VAL A 61 -28.74 16.39 -14.95
N LEU A 62 -27.42 16.28 -14.96
CA LEU A 62 -26.48 17.39 -15.05
C LEU A 62 -25.53 17.18 -16.23
N PRO A 63 -25.81 17.77 -17.41
CA PRO A 63 -24.91 17.67 -18.55
C PRO A 63 -23.51 18.21 -18.22
N LEU A 64 -22.47 17.62 -18.82
CA LEU A 64 -21.07 18.00 -18.55
C LEU A 64 -20.82 19.52 -18.68
N ALA A 65 -21.41 20.17 -19.69
CA ALA A 65 -21.26 21.62 -19.86
C ALA A 65 -21.78 22.40 -18.64
N ALA A 66 -22.95 22.04 -18.13
CA ALA A 66 -23.52 22.66 -16.93
C ALA A 66 -22.70 22.36 -15.67
N LEU A 67 -22.14 21.15 -15.54
CA LEU A 67 -21.21 20.83 -14.46
C LEU A 67 -19.94 21.71 -14.52
N LEU A 68 -19.39 21.94 -15.71
CA LEU A 68 -18.24 22.82 -15.89
C LEU A 68 -18.57 24.27 -15.48
N ASP A 69 -19.75 24.77 -15.82
CA ASP A 69 -20.19 26.11 -15.40
C ASP A 69 -20.29 26.22 -13.87
N VAL A 70 -20.86 25.22 -13.19
CA VAL A 70 -20.92 25.15 -11.73
C VAL A 70 -19.51 25.15 -11.12
N LEU A 71 -18.59 24.38 -11.68
CA LEU A 71 -17.20 24.31 -11.18
C LEU A 71 -16.44 25.63 -11.40
N GLN A 72 -16.71 26.35 -12.49
CA GLN A 72 -16.15 27.68 -12.73
C GLN A 72 -16.69 28.70 -11.72
N GLN A 73 -18.00 28.63 -11.41
CA GLN A 73 -18.61 29.48 -10.37
C GLN A 73 -18.02 29.18 -8.99
N ALA A 74 -17.85 27.90 -8.66
CA ALA A 74 -17.21 27.47 -7.42
C ALA A 74 -15.80 28.06 -7.31
N GLU A 75 -14.98 27.90 -8.35
CA GLU A 75 -13.61 28.40 -8.38
C GLU A 75 -13.54 29.93 -8.23
N ALA A 76 -14.44 30.67 -8.87
CA ALA A 76 -14.52 32.12 -8.74
C ALA A 76 -14.95 32.57 -7.32
N ALA A 77 -15.72 31.75 -6.61
CA ALA A 77 -16.14 32.00 -5.24
C ALA A 77 -15.06 31.66 -4.20
N LEU A 78 -14.09 30.80 -4.55
CA LEU A 78 -12.95 30.45 -3.68
C LEU A 78 -11.95 31.60 -3.60
N LYS A 79 -12.27 32.61 -2.78
CA LYS A 79 -11.35 33.67 -2.37
C LYS A 79 -10.64 33.24 -1.08
N ASP A 80 -9.37 33.62 -0.95
CA ASP A 80 -8.58 33.50 0.28
C ASP A 80 -8.51 32.09 0.90
N VAL A 81 -8.45 31.04 0.07
CA VAL A 81 -8.23 29.65 0.52
C VAL A 81 -7.00 29.52 1.44
N GLU A 82 -6.01 30.40 1.27
CA GLU A 82 -4.78 30.43 2.07
C GLU A 82 -5.00 30.91 3.51
N ALA A 83 -6.10 31.58 3.78
CA ALA A 83 -6.52 32.00 5.12
C ALA A 83 -7.41 30.98 5.82
N LEU A 84 -7.73 29.84 5.17
CA LEU A 84 -8.55 28.80 5.78
C LEU A 84 -7.77 28.05 6.86
N ASP A 85 -8.31 28.12 8.07
CA ASP A 85 -7.93 27.27 9.18
C ASP A 85 -8.80 26.02 9.18
N VAL A 86 -8.16 24.86 9.09
CA VAL A 86 -8.86 23.56 9.05
C VAL A 86 -8.71 22.85 10.38
N ALA A 87 -9.84 22.45 10.98
CA ALA A 87 -9.83 21.63 12.18
C ALA A 87 -9.06 20.33 11.91
N ALA A 88 -8.09 20.03 12.76
CA ALA A 88 -7.18 18.91 12.60
C ALA A 88 -6.97 18.20 13.95
N ARG A 89 -6.35 17.04 13.91
CA ARG A 89 -5.93 16.31 15.11
C ARG A 89 -4.50 15.83 14.95
N VAL A 90 -3.74 15.76 16.03
CA VAL A 90 -2.51 14.97 16.07
C VAL A 90 -2.86 13.61 16.65
N VAL A 91 -2.76 12.58 15.82
CA VAL A 91 -3.08 11.20 16.18
C VAL A 91 -1.78 10.45 16.41
N HIS A 92 -1.50 10.14 17.68
CA HIS A 92 -0.28 9.42 18.07
C HIS A 92 -0.49 7.92 17.91
N LEU A 93 0.20 7.30 16.96
CA LEU A 93 0.06 5.88 16.64
C LEU A 93 1.30 5.08 17.07
N PRO A 94 1.14 3.90 17.69
CA PRO A 94 2.27 3.01 17.93
C PRO A 94 2.74 2.42 16.59
N LEU A 95 4.04 2.31 16.39
CA LEU A 95 4.64 1.67 15.22
C LEU A 95 5.64 0.62 15.68
N SER A 96 5.39 -0.64 15.31
CA SER A 96 6.42 -1.67 15.36
C SER A 96 7.32 -1.50 14.14
N TRP A 97 8.57 -1.15 14.39
CA TRP A 97 9.58 -0.93 13.34
C TRP A 97 10.01 -2.27 12.74
N ASP A 98 10.06 -2.35 11.41
CA ASP A 98 10.46 -3.55 10.67
C ASP A 98 9.68 -4.82 11.05
N ASP A 99 8.38 -4.68 11.32
CA ASP A 99 7.48 -5.72 11.83
C ASP A 99 7.50 -7.03 11.00
N ASP A 100 7.44 -8.16 11.71
CA ASP A 100 7.49 -9.52 11.12
C ASP A 100 6.46 -9.75 10.01
N ALA A 101 5.25 -9.18 10.12
CA ALA A 101 4.23 -9.35 9.09
C ALA A 101 4.62 -8.67 7.77
N CYS A 102 5.37 -7.56 7.85
CA CYS A 102 5.93 -6.90 6.67
C CYS A 102 7.05 -7.75 6.06
N GLN A 103 7.90 -8.35 6.90
CA GLN A 103 8.97 -9.25 6.46
C GLN A 103 8.42 -10.49 5.75
N VAL A 104 7.33 -11.08 6.26
CA VAL A 104 6.62 -12.15 5.56
C VAL A 104 6.18 -11.70 4.17
N ALA A 105 5.56 -10.52 4.03
CA ALA A 105 5.13 -10.01 2.73
C ALA A 105 6.29 -9.77 1.76
N ILE A 106 7.45 -9.30 2.25
CA ILE A 106 8.66 -9.12 1.44
C ILE A 106 9.19 -10.48 0.97
N LYS A 107 9.28 -11.46 1.88
CA LYS A 107 9.68 -12.84 1.55
C LYS A 107 8.75 -13.42 0.49
N LYS A 108 7.43 -13.22 0.63
CA LYS A 108 6.44 -13.66 -0.37
C LYS A 108 6.70 -13.10 -1.74
N TYR A 109 6.89 -11.78 -1.79
CA TYR A 109 7.18 -11.07 -3.02
C TYR A 109 8.47 -11.57 -3.70
N MET A 110 9.53 -11.81 -2.94
CA MET A 110 10.79 -12.31 -3.49
C MET A 110 10.68 -13.72 -4.04
N GLN A 111 9.91 -14.59 -3.39
CA GLN A 111 9.76 -16.00 -3.79
C GLN A 111 8.86 -16.15 -5.04
N SER A 112 7.75 -15.41 -5.12
CA SER A 112 6.69 -15.68 -6.11
C SER A 112 6.53 -14.60 -7.17
N VAL A 113 7.12 -13.42 -6.98
CA VAL A 113 6.89 -12.27 -7.88
C VAL A 113 8.18 -11.77 -8.51
N ARG A 114 9.15 -11.30 -7.71
CA ARG A 114 10.39 -10.74 -8.22
C ARG A 114 11.52 -10.81 -7.19
N LYS A 115 12.37 -11.82 -7.32
CA LYS A 115 13.51 -12.10 -6.43
C LYS A 115 14.60 -11.02 -6.43
N ASP A 116 14.80 -10.37 -7.57
CA ASP A 116 15.93 -9.47 -7.86
C ASP A 116 15.54 -7.98 -7.78
N ALA A 117 14.37 -7.68 -7.20
CA ALA A 117 13.88 -6.32 -7.10
C ALA A 117 14.85 -5.44 -6.28
N PRO A 118 15.18 -4.21 -6.72
CA PRO A 118 16.16 -3.37 -6.02
C PRO A 118 15.80 -2.99 -4.58
N TRP A 119 14.51 -3.08 -4.23
CA TRP A 119 13.99 -2.82 -2.89
C TRP A 119 13.99 -4.03 -1.96
N CYS A 120 14.42 -5.18 -2.44
CA CYS A 120 14.56 -6.43 -1.69
C CYS A 120 16.05 -6.73 -1.44
N PRO A 121 16.39 -7.45 -0.34
CA PRO A 121 15.50 -8.05 0.65
C PRO A 121 15.00 -7.10 1.74
N SER A 122 15.52 -5.86 1.82
CA SER A 122 15.11 -4.90 2.85
C SER A 122 14.62 -3.60 2.24
N ASN A 123 13.33 -3.31 2.45
CA ASN A 123 12.72 -2.05 2.02
C ASN A 123 13.32 -0.85 2.76
N ILE A 124 13.66 -1.01 4.03
CA ILE A 124 14.25 0.05 4.86
C ILE A 124 15.66 0.38 4.36
N GLU A 125 16.46 -0.64 4.01
CA GLU A 125 17.78 -0.42 3.40
C GLU A 125 17.67 0.26 2.03
N PHE A 126 16.65 -0.12 1.24
CA PHE A 126 16.35 0.58 0.00
C PHE A 126 16.00 2.05 0.23
N ILE A 127 15.12 2.34 1.20
CA ILE A 127 14.76 3.72 1.58
C ILE A 127 16.01 4.51 1.97
N ARG A 128 16.90 3.94 2.79
CA ARG A 128 18.17 4.58 3.16
C ARG A 128 18.98 4.96 1.92
N ARG A 129 19.19 3.97 1.04
CA ARG A 129 20.07 4.09 -0.12
C ARG A 129 19.56 5.09 -1.16
N ILE A 130 18.27 5.01 -1.52
CA ILE A 130 17.67 5.90 -2.51
C ILE A 130 17.54 7.34 -2.02
N ASN A 131 17.57 7.57 -0.70
CA ASN A 131 17.55 8.90 -0.10
C ASN A 131 18.93 9.44 0.31
N GLY A 132 20.01 8.66 0.14
CA GLY A 132 21.37 9.08 0.47
C GLY A 132 21.63 9.24 1.97
N LEU A 133 20.97 8.44 2.80
CA LEU A 133 21.13 8.44 4.25
C LEU A 133 22.31 7.56 4.67
N ALA A 134 22.94 7.92 5.79
CA ALA A 134 24.17 7.25 6.23
C ALA A 134 23.91 5.80 6.65
N ASP A 135 22.84 5.58 7.41
CA ASP A 135 22.48 4.31 8.01
C ASP A 135 20.94 4.18 8.12
N ILE A 136 20.49 2.98 8.51
CA ILE A 136 19.07 2.69 8.72
C ILE A 136 18.49 3.49 9.91
N GLU A 137 19.33 3.86 10.88
CA GLU A 137 18.86 4.63 12.04
C GLU A 137 18.39 6.03 11.64
N GLN A 138 19.04 6.68 10.67
CA GLN A 138 18.55 7.94 10.11
C GLN A 138 17.17 7.80 9.44
N VAL A 139 16.88 6.64 8.82
CA VAL A 139 15.53 6.37 8.29
C VAL A 139 14.54 6.31 9.45
N ARG A 140 14.90 5.58 10.51
CA ARG A 140 14.09 5.42 11.72
C ARG A 140 13.79 6.77 12.37
N GLU A 141 14.82 7.58 12.61
CA GLU A 141 14.70 8.92 13.18
C GLU A 141 13.77 9.82 12.35
N ILE A 142 13.94 9.85 11.03
CA ILE A 142 13.06 10.63 10.15
C ILE A 142 11.61 10.14 10.27
N VAL A 143 11.40 8.82 10.28
CA VAL A 143 10.05 8.25 10.34
C VAL A 143 9.32 8.63 11.64
N PHE A 144 10.01 8.53 12.78
CA PHE A 144 9.43 8.81 14.10
C PHE A 144 9.36 10.31 14.44
N ASN A 145 10.22 11.15 13.87
CA ASN A 145 10.20 12.60 14.10
C ASN A 145 9.26 13.38 13.16
N ALA A 146 8.66 12.71 12.18
CA ALA A 146 7.76 13.33 11.22
C ALA A 146 6.32 13.48 11.74
N ARG A 147 5.69 14.59 11.34
CA ARG A 147 4.23 14.78 11.40
C ARG A 147 3.67 14.59 9.99
N TYR A 148 2.88 13.55 9.77
CA TYR A 148 2.35 13.21 8.45
C TYR A 148 0.93 13.75 8.28
N LEU A 149 0.76 14.75 7.43
CA LEU A 149 -0.54 15.32 7.10
C LEU A 149 -1.33 14.37 6.21
N VAL A 150 -2.50 13.93 6.66
CA VAL A 150 -3.43 13.09 5.91
C VAL A 150 -4.08 13.90 4.80
N MET A 151 -3.68 13.63 3.56
CA MET A 151 -4.14 14.31 2.36
C MET A 151 -5.42 13.67 1.82
N GLY A 152 -5.58 12.36 1.98
CA GLY A 152 -6.76 11.64 1.50
C GLY A 152 -6.93 10.32 2.26
N LEU A 153 -8.06 9.66 2.02
CA LEU A 153 -8.42 8.38 2.62
C LEU A 153 -8.80 7.39 1.51
N GLY A 154 -8.56 6.10 1.76
CA GLY A 154 -8.79 5.03 0.79
C GLY A 154 -7.60 4.75 -0.13
N ASP A 155 -6.35 4.99 0.29
CA ASP A 155 -5.11 4.62 -0.43
C ASP A 155 -4.37 3.48 0.31
N VAL A 156 -4.74 2.20 0.18
CA VAL A 156 -5.90 1.69 -0.58
C VAL A 156 -6.94 1.08 0.37
N TYR A 157 -8.21 1.38 0.12
CA TYR A 157 -9.39 0.86 0.84
C TYR A 157 -9.54 1.30 2.30
N LEU A 158 -10.76 1.13 2.84
CA LEU A 158 -11.11 1.17 4.27
C LEU A 158 -10.36 2.23 5.10
N GLY A 159 -10.45 3.51 4.71
CA GLY A 159 -9.88 4.62 5.47
C GLY A 159 -8.34 4.65 5.52
N ALA A 160 -7.65 3.83 4.72
CA ALA A 160 -6.19 3.88 4.57
C ALA A 160 -5.76 5.30 4.17
N PRO A 161 -4.91 5.99 4.96
CA PRO A 161 -4.52 7.35 4.65
C PRO A 161 -3.54 7.37 3.48
N VAL A 162 -3.61 8.40 2.65
CA VAL A 162 -2.43 8.92 1.95
C VAL A 162 -1.97 10.15 2.70
N ALA A 163 -0.77 10.11 3.27
CA ALA A 163 -0.24 11.17 4.09
C ALA A 163 1.15 11.62 3.60
N THR A 164 1.57 12.82 3.95
CA THR A 164 2.94 13.29 3.65
C THR A 164 3.52 14.08 4.82
N PRO A 165 4.84 13.99 5.07
CA PRO A 165 5.47 14.82 6.08
C PRO A 165 5.26 16.31 5.83
N LEU A 166 4.86 17.02 6.90
CA LEU A 166 4.77 18.47 6.92
C LEU A 166 6.14 19.09 6.66
N ASP A 167 7.16 18.70 7.41
CA ASP A 167 8.53 19.11 7.14
C ASP A 167 9.03 18.45 5.85
N PRO A 168 9.37 19.21 4.79
CA PRO A 168 9.89 18.63 3.55
C PRO A 168 11.19 17.84 3.73
N ARG A 169 11.94 18.11 4.81
CA ARG A 169 13.17 17.37 5.18
C ARG A 169 12.89 15.97 5.73
N HIS A 170 11.63 15.65 6.03
CA HIS A 170 11.22 14.30 6.41
C HIS A 170 10.60 13.52 5.24
N ARG A 171 10.50 14.11 4.04
CA ARG A 171 9.96 13.45 2.84
C ARG A 171 10.99 12.50 2.24
N LEU A 172 11.03 11.30 2.79
CA LEU A 172 11.67 10.14 2.18
C LEU A 172 10.94 9.83 0.88
N VAL A 173 11.68 9.74 -0.23
CA VAL A 173 11.14 9.44 -1.55
C VAL A 173 11.53 8.02 -1.93
N THR A 174 10.57 7.23 -2.36
CA THR A 174 10.78 5.85 -2.84
C THR A 174 10.07 5.62 -4.17
N THR A 175 10.35 4.50 -4.81
CA THR A 175 9.46 3.96 -5.85
C THR A 175 8.37 3.09 -5.21
N LYS A 176 7.24 2.95 -5.92
CA LYS A 176 6.35 1.81 -5.66
C LYS A 176 6.99 0.53 -6.20
N TYR A 177 6.59 -0.61 -5.66
CA TYR A 177 6.94 -1.93 -6.17
C TYR A 177 6.54 -2.06 -7.64
N ASN A 178 7.38 -2.75 -8.41
CA ASN A 178 7.14 -3.10 -9.81
C ASN A 178 7.50 -4.58 -10.08
N PRO A 179 6.50 -5.46 -10.28
CA PRO A 179 5.05 -5.23 -10.10
C PRO A 179 4.67 -5.10 -8.61
N ALA A 180 3.44 -4.71 -8.30
CA ALA A 180 2.97 -4.61 -6.91
C ALA A 180 2.92 -5.98 -6.21
N ARG A 181 3.00 -6.00 -4.88
CA ARG A 181 2.79 -7.22 -4.08
C ARG A 181 1.37 -7.72 -4.25
N THR A 182 1.22 -9.04 -4.24
CA THR A 182 -0.05 -9.76 -4.21
C THR A 182 -0.69 -9.71 -2.82
N TRP A 183 0.12 -9.71 -1.76
CA TRP A 183 -0.34 -9.68 -0.36
C TRP A 183 0.47 -8.68 0.49
N THR A 184 -0.24 -8.03 1.41
CA THR A 184 0.24 -7.08 2.41
C THR A 184 -0.61 -7.29 3.66
N ALA A 185 0.02 -7.37 4.82
CA ALA A 185 -0.68 -7.51 6.08
C ALA A 185 -1.48 -6.23 6.43
N GLU A 186 -2.59 -6.42 7.13
CA GLU A 186 -3.41 -5.30 7.60
C GLU A 186 -2.59 -4.37 8.51
N ASN A 187 -2.70 -3.08 8.22
CA ASN A 187 -2.05 -1.93 8.87
C ASN A 187 -0.53 -1.97 8.87
N SER A 188 0.07 -2.68 7.91
CA SER A 188 1.42 -2.35 7.49
C SER A 188 1.49 -0.87 7.11
N VAL A 189 2.63 -0.26 7.37
CA VAL A 189 2.93 1.14 7.06
C VAL A 189 3.99 1.15 5.98
N GLY A 190 3.78 1.95 4.94
CA GLY A 190 4.75 2.05 3.86
C GLY A 190 4.86 3.41 3.22
N ILE A 191 5.96 3.63 2.52
CA ILE A 191 6.31 4.85 1.79
C ILE A 191 6.35 4.55 0.29
N GLY A 192 5.64 5.33 -0.52
CA GLY A 192 5.56 5.20 -1.97
C GLY A 192 5.58 6.58 -2.62
N GLY A 193 6.61 6.89 -3.40
CA GLY A 193 6.90 8.29 -3.73
C GLY A 193 7.26 9.04 -2.45
N SER A 194 6.72 10.24 -2.28
CA SER A 194 6.85 11.05 -1.05
C SER A 194 5.67 10.88 -0.08
N TYR A 195 4.91 9.79 -0.22
CA TYR A 195 3.67 9.55 0.51
C TYR A 195 3.78 8.35 1.43
N LEU A 196 3.14 8.46 2.60
CA LEU A 196 2.95 7.39 3.55
C LEU A 196 1.52 6.84 3.43
N CYS A 197 1.40 5.52 3.53
CA CYS A 197 0.14 4.79 3.61
C CYS A 197 0.13 3.87 4.83
N VAL A 198 -1.06 3.67 5.41
CA VAL A 198 -1.35 2.58 6.34
C VAL A 198 -2.43 1.69 5.73
N TYR A 199 -2.12 0.43 5.42
CA TYR A 199 -3.05 -0.47 4.73
C TYR A 199 -4.28 -0.76 5.61
N GLY A 200 -5.48 -0.40 5.15
CA GLY A 200 -6.71 -0.52 5.94
C GLY A 200 -7.24 -1.94 6.08
N MET A 201 -6.78 -2.85 5.22
CA MET A 201 -7.11 -4.28 5.18
C MET A 201 -5.94 -5.07 4.60
N GLU A 202 -5.98 -6.39 4.74
CA GLU A 202 -5.09 -7.28 3.98
C GLU A 202 -5.40 -7.19 2.48
N GLY A 203 -4.36 -7.20 1.64
CA GLY A 203 -4.53 -7.15 0.19
C GLY A 203 -3.28 -6.75 -0.58
N PRO A 204 -3.38 -6.49 -1.90
CA PRO A 204 -2.24 -6.08 -2.70
C PRO A 204 -1.72 -4.70 -2.30
N GLY A 205 -0.41 -4.47 -2.46
CA GLY A 205 0.22 -3.23 -2.04
C GLY A 205 1.51 -2.91 -2.77
N GLY A 206 1.77 -1.63 -2.99
CA GLY A 206 2.92 -1.15 -3.76
C GLY A 206 3.94 -0.33 -2.96
N TYR A 207 3.66 0.04 -1.72
CA TYR A 207 4.52 0.94 -0.95
C TYR A 207 5.64 0.16 -0.25
N GLN A 208 6.80 0.79 -0.07
CA GLN A 208 7.96 0.24 0.65
C GLN A 208 7.69 0.21 2.15
N PHE A 209 7.80 -0.94 2.80
CA PHE A 209 7.47 -1.06 4.21
C PHE A 209 8.48 -0.36 5.12
N VAL A 210 7.97 0.19 6.23
CA VAL A 210 8.76 0.67 7.37
C VAL A 210 8.37 -0.03 8.68
N GLY A 211 7.17 -0.60 8.77
CA GLY A 211 6.68 -1.22 9.99
C GLY A 211 5.18 -1.49 9.95
N ARG A 212 4.57 -1.69 11.11
CA ARG A 212 3.13 -1.96 11.27
C ARG A 212 2.54 -1.16 12.42
N THR A 213 1.28 -0.77 12.30
CA THR A 213 0.56 0.05 13.30
C THR A 213 -0.82 -0.52 13.64
N LEU A 214 -1.68 0.28 14.29
CA LEU A 214 -3.05 -0.07 14.68
C LEU A 214 -4.03 -0.04 13.51
N GLN A 215 -5.23 -0.54 13.78
CA GLN A 215 -6.35 -0.56 12.83
C GLN A 215 -6.81 0.84 12.43
N MET A 216 -6.89 1.06 11.12
CA MET A 216 -7.45 2.29 10.54
C MET A 216 -8.98 2.22 10.37
N TRP A 217 -9.55 1.01 10.40
CA TRP A 217 -10.97 0.75 10.16
C TRP A 217 -11.58 -0.16 11.22
N ASN A 218 -12.77 0.20 11.71
CA ASN A 218 -13.58 -0.60 12.62
C ASN A 218 -15.00 -0.75 12.07
N ARG A 219 -15.28 -1.90 11.44
CA ARG A 219 -16.54 -2.15 10.73
C ARG A 219 -17.74 -2.27 11.67
N TRP A 220 -17.56 -2.92 12.82
CA TRP A 220 -18.67 -3.46 13.61
C TRP A 220 -18.89 -2.74 14.93
N ARG A 221 -17.85 -2.10 15.49
CA ARG A 221 -17.92 -1.47 16.81
C ARG A 221 -17.64 0.01 16.71
N ARG A 222 -18.48 0.79 17.38
CA ARG A 222 -18.21 2.19 17.68
C ARG A 222 -17.44 2.26 18.99
N THR A 223 -16.32 2.97 19.01
CA THR A 223 -15.52 3.24 20.22
C THR A 223 -15.35 4.75 20.39
N ALA A 224 -14.57 5.19 21.39
CA ALA A 224 -14.25 6.62 21.54
C ALA A 224 -13.49 7.17 20.33
N GLU A 225 -12.60 6.37 19.74
CA GLU A 225 -11.75 6.74 18.59
C GLU A 225 -12.44 6.53 17.24
N PHE A 226 -13.38 5.57 17.18
CA PHE A 226 -14.16 5.24 15.99
C PHE A 226 -15.60 5.75 16.14
N ASP A 227 -15.80 7.05 15.95
CA ASP A 227 -17.14 7.63 15.81
C ASP A 227 -17.75 7.35 14.42
N GLN A 228 -16.88 7.19 13.43
CA GLN A 228 -17.11 6.59 12.12
C GLN A 228 -16.30 5.30 11.99
N PRO A 229 -16.58 4.45 10.98
CA PRO A 229 -15.78 3.26 10.75
C PRO A 229 -14.30 3.53 10.47
N TRP A 230 -13.92 4.72 10.00
CA TRP A 230 -12.53 5.11 9.75
C TRP A 230 -11.96 5.96 10.90
N LEU A 231 -10.72 5.67 11.31
CA LEU A 231 -10.04 6.37 12.40
C LEU A 231 -9.63 7.80 12.01
N LEU A 232 -9.04 7.95 10.82
CA LEU A 232 -8.38 9.18 10.37
C LEU A 232 -9.30 10.04 9.52
N ARG A 233 -9.08 11.35 9.57
CA ARG A 233 -9.84 12.38 8.85
C ARG A 233 -8.89 13.17 7.96
N PHE A 234 -9.43 13.91 6.99
CA PHE A 234 -8.63 14.84 6.20
C PHE A 234 -7.94 15.86 7.12
N PHE A 235 -6.67 16.12 6.86
CA PHE A 235 -5.81 17.03 7.61
C PHE A 235 -5.47 16.61 9.05
N ASP A 236 -5.86 15.41 9.48
CA ASP A 236 -5.20 14.81 10.64
C ASP A 236 -3.70 14.70 10.40
N GLN A 237 -2.95 14.69 11.48
CA GLN A 237 -1.51 14.58 11.48
C GLN A 237 -1.14 13.32 12.25
N ILE A 238 -0.60 12.34 11.54
CA ILE A 238 -0.09 11.12 12.17
C ILE A 238 1.27 11.43 12.76
N GLN A 239 1.49 11.00 14.00
CA GLN A 239 2.80 10.98 14.64
C GLN A 239 3.04 9.59 15.21
N PHE A 240 4.14 8.95 14.83
CA PHE A 240 4.44 7.61 15.33
C PHE A 240 5.28 7.66 16.61
N TYR A 241 5.10 6.68 17.47
CA TYR A 241 6.03 6.37 18.56
C TYR A 241 6.40 4.88 18.53
N PRO A 242 7.64 4.52 18.89
CA PRO A 242 8.12 3.16 18.75
C PRO A 242 7.50 2.23 19.81
N VAL A 243 7.14 1.03 19.39
CA VAL A 243 6.76 -0.09 20.26
C VAL A 243 7.37 -1.39 19.73
N SER A 244 7.50 -2.40 20.58
CA SER A 244 7.84 -3.76 20.15
C SER A 244 6.70 -4.42 19.37
N ALA A 245 7.01 -5.46 18.59
CA ALA A 245 6.01 -6.26 17.88
C ALA A 245 4.99 -6.90 18.85
N GLN A 246 5.45 -7.34 20.02
CA GLN A 246 4.58 -7.94 21.05
C GLN A 246 3.63 -6.91 21.66
N GLU A 247 4.13 -5.73 22.03
CA GLU A 247 3.28 -4.63 22.52
C GLU A 247 2.23 -4.24 21.49
N LEU A 248 2.63 -4.10 20.22
CA LEU A 248 1.69 -3.81 19.14
C LEU A 248 0.63 -4.91 18.99
N ALA A 249 1.01 -6.18 19.07
CA ALA A 249 0.09 -7.30 18.97
C ALA A 249 -0.99 -7.25 20.06
N ASP A 250 -0.62 -6.90 21.28
CA ASP A 250 -1.55 -6.78 22.41
C ASP A 250 -2.46 -5.55 22.26
N MET A 251 -1.90 -4.40 21.85
CA MET A 251 -2.69 -3.20 21.54
C MET A 251 -3.72 -3.47 20.42
N ARG A 252 -3.32 -4.17 19.35
CA ARG A 252 -4.20 -4.53 18.21
C ARG A 252 -5.37 -5.44 18.59
N LYS A 253 -5.22 -6.28 19.63
CA LYS A 253 -6.32 -7.12 20.16
C LYS A 253 -7.34 -6.30 20.96
N ALA A 254 -6.87 -5.28 21.68
CA ALA A 254 -7.68 -4.48 22.60
C ALA A 254 -8.36 -3.28 21.91
N PHE A 255 -7.64 -2.58 21.02
CA PHE A 255 -8.05 -1.33 20.39
C PHE A 255 -9.44 -1.36 19.69
N PRO A 256 -9.77 -2.34 18.80
CA PRO A 256 -11.07 -2.34 18.12
C PRO A 256 -12.26 -2.58 19.06
N LYS A 257 -11.98 -3.02 20.29
CA LYS A 257 -12.96 -3.25 21.35
C LYS A 257 -13.06 -2.07 22.32
N GLY A 258 -12.30 -0.99 22.10
CA GLY A 258 -12.18 0.16 22.99
C GLY A 258 -11.24 -0.05 24.18
N GLY A 259 -10.42 -1.10 24.15
CA GLY A 259 -9.51 -1.47 25.25
C GLY A 259 -8.13 -0.80 25.20
N TYR A 260 -7.95 0.22 24.37
CA TYR A 260 -6.68 0.95 24.25
C TYR A 260 -6.94 2.41 23.86
N PRO A 261 -6.88 3.37 24.79
CA PRO A 261 -7.15 4.78 24.48
C PRO A 261 -6.00 5.38 23.68
N LEU A 262 -6.30 5.95 22.52
CA LEU A 262 -5.31 6.68 21.73
C LEU A 262 -5.12 8.10 22.24
N LYS A 263 -3.87 8.55 22.27
CA LYS A 263 -3.57 9.97 22.46
C LYS A 263 -3.91 10.73 21.17
N ILE A 264 -4.96 11.55 21.26
CA ILE A 264 -5.42 12.42 20.17
C ILE A 264 -5.45 13.86 20.68
N GLU A 265 -4.69 14.74 20.04
CA GLU A 265 -4.66 16.17 20.39
C GLU A 265 -5.43 16.98 19.36
N HIS A 266 -6.43 17.74 19.77
CA HIS A 266 -7.15 18.63 18.88
C HIS A 266 -6.30 19.85 18.54
N THR A 267 -6.26 20.20 17.25
CA THR A 267 -5.46 21.32 16.75
C THR A 267 -6.12 21.93 15.52
N THR A 268 -5.46 22.92 14.94
CA THR A 268 -5.86 23.57 13.69
C THR A 268 -4.67 23.55 12.76
N PHE A 269 -4.89 23.17 11.51
CA PHE A 269 -3.89 23.32 10.47
C PHE A 269 -4.14 24.63 9.71
N SER A 270 -3.11 25.47 9.66
CA SER A 270 -3.11 26.73 8.92
C SER A 270 -2.12 26.65 7.76
N LEU A 271 -2.59 26.86 6.53
CA LEU A 271 -1.74 26.83 5.35
C LEU A 271 -0.66 27.93 5.41
N LYS A 272 -1.04 29.11 5.89
CA LYS A 272 -0.13 30.24 6.09
C LYS A 272 1.04 29.87 7.02
N SER A 273 0.76 29.31 8.20
CA SER A 273 1.81 28.89 9.14
C SER A 273 2.75 27.85 8.53
N TYR A 274 2.23 26.94 7.69
CA TYR A 274 3.05 25.97 6.96
C TYR A 274 3.94 26.65 5.90
N GLN A 275 3.40 27.60 5.13
CA GLN A 275 4.15 28.36 4.14
C GLN A 275 5.25 29.20 4.78
N ASP A 276 4.95 29.87 5.89
CA ASP A 276 5.92 30.65 6.68
C ASP A 276 7.06 29.75 7.19
N PHE A 277 6.74 28.57 7.71
CA PHE A 277 7.75 27.56 8.09
C PHE A 277 8.63 27.15 6.91
N ALA A 278 8.02 26.86 5.75
CA ALA A 278 8.75 26.44 4.55
C ALA A 278 9.70 27.55 4.05
N LEU A 279 9.28 28.81 4.11
CA LEU A 279 10.09 29.97 3.76
C LEU A 279 11.24 30.17 4.76
N GLN A 280 10.96 30.09 6.07
CA GLN A 280 11.96 30.24 7.12
C GLN A 280 13.08 29.19 7.03
N HIS A 281 12.76 27.99 6.55
CA HIS A 281 13.70 26.88 6.44
C HIS A 281 14.11 26.54 5.00
N ALA A 282 13.89 27.45 4.05
CA ALA A 282 14.05 27.20 2.61
C ALA A 282 15.43 26.62 2.25
N ASP A 283 16.52 27.17 2.80
CA ASP A 283 17.89 26.70 2.51
C ASP A 283 18.14 25.27 3.01
N SER A 284 17.68 24.97 4.23
CA SER A 284 17.81 23.63 4.83
C SER A 284 16.98 22.60 4.06
N ILE A 285 15.75 22.96 3.68
CA ILE A 285 14.87 22.15 2.83
C ILE A 285 15.50 21.89 1.47
N ALA A 286 16.04 22.93 0.82
CA ALA A 286 16.68 22.81 -0.47
C ALA A 286 17.95 21.95 -0.41
N GLY A 287 18.76 22.09 0.65
CA GLY A 287 19.92 21.25 0.90
C GLY A 287 19.57 19.76 1.04
N PHE A 288 18.56 19.44 1.85
CA PHE A 288 18.06 18.07 2.00
C PHE A 288 17.53 17.52 0.68
N THR A 289 16.73 18.31 -0.04
CA THR A 289 16.12 17.94 -1.32
C THR A 289 17.17 17.61 -2.36
N ARG A 290 18.20 18.46 -2.54
CA ARG A 290 19.29 18.21 -3.49
C ARG A 290 20.06 16.93 -3.17
N LYS A 291 20.39 16.70 -1.90
CA LYS A 291 21.10 15.48 -1.47
C LYS A 291 20.29 14.22 -1.82
N ARG A 292 18.99 14.25 -1.51
CA ARG A 292 18.07 13.14 -1.81
C ARG A 292 17.95 12.90 -3.32
N GLU A 293 17.76 13.95 -4.12
CA GLU A 293 17.62 13.84 -5.59
C GLU A 293 18.89 13.30 -6.25
N GLN A 294 20.06 13.71 -5.78
CA GLN A 294 21.34 13.16 -6.23
C GLN A 294 21.43 11.65 -5.92
N ALA A 295 21.05 11.23 -4.72
CA ALA A 295 21.04 9.82 -4.34
C ALA A 295 20.02 9.01 -5.15
N PHE A 296 18.83 9.56 -5.38
CA PHE A 296 17.80 8.96 -6.22
C PHE A 296 18.30 8.74 -7.65
N GLY A 297 18.92 9.77 -8.24
CA GLY A 297 19.53 9.67 -9.56
C GLY A 297 20.62 8.60 -9.63
N ALA A 298 21.50 8.54 -8.64
CA ALA A 298 22.55 7.53 -8.56
C ALA A 298 22.00 6.10 -8.37
N GLU A 299 20.92 5.93 -7.61
CA GLU A 299 20.21 4.65 -7.47
C GLU A 299 19.61 4.20 -8.81
N LEU A 300 18.91 5.10 -9.51
CA LEU A 300 18.31 4.81 -10.81
C LEU A 300 19.37 4.42 -11.85
N GLN A 301 20.51 5.11 -11.90
CA GLN A 301 21.61 4.76 -12.80
C GLN A 301 22.18 3.37 -12.51
N ARG A 302 22.25 2.97 -11.23
CA ARG A 302 22.67 1.61 -10.87
C ARG A 302 21.71 0.56 -11.39
N TRP A 303 20.40 0.81 -11.33
CA TRP A 303 19.39 -0.12 -11.86
C TRP A 303 19.46 -0.26 -13.37
N ILE A 304 19.75 0.83 -14.08
CA ILE A 304 19.98 0.79 -15.53
C ILE A 304 21.23 -0.04 -15.82
N ALA A 305 22.33 0.19 -15.09
CA ALA A 305 23.58 -0.54 -15.29
C ALA A 305 23.48 -2.04 -14.94
N SER A 306 22.65 -2.40 -13.96
CA SER A 306 22.45 -3.80 -13.54
C SER A 306 21.33 -4.53 -14.30
N GLY A 307 20.62 -3.84 -15.22
CA GLY A 307 19.48 -4.40 -15.94
C GLY A 307 18.19 -4.52 -15.12
N GLN A 308 18.17 -4.04 -13.87
CA GLN A 308 17.01 -4.13 -12.97
C GLN A 308 15.91 -3.10 -13.27
N MET A 309 16.13 -2.19 -14.23
CA MET A 309 15.16 -1.16 -14.59
C MET A 309 13.87 -1.74 -15.18
N ASN A 310 14.01 -2.73 -16.06
CA ASN A 310 12.90 -3.43 -16.66
C ASN A 310 12.72 -4.78 -15.97
N PHE A 311 11.47 -5.14 -15.70
CA PHE A 311 11.12 -6.47 -15.24
C PHE A 311 10.34 -7.16 -16.34
N GLU A 312 10.94 -8.20 -16.90
CA GLU A 312 10.23 -9.18 -17.73
C GLU A 312 10.02 -10.39 -16.85
N SER A 313 8.76 -10.81 -16.69
CA SER A 313 8.47 -11.98 -15.88
C SER A 313 8.94 -13.23 -16.60
N ASP A 314 9.58 -14.17 -15.88
CA ASP A 314 9.93 -15.52 -16.37
C ASP A 314 8.71 -16.32 -16.89
N GLN A 315 7.49 -15.78 -16.80
CA GLN A 315 6.23 -16.28 -17.36
C GLN A 315 6.31 -16.63 -18.85
N ASP A 316 7.13 -15.92 -19.62
CA ASP A 316 7.22 -16.14 -21.06
C ASP A 316 8.22 -17.26 -21.45
N LEU A 317 9.19 -17.59 -20.58
CA LEU A 317 10.27 -18.54 -20.88
C LEU A 317 9.96 -19.98 -20.45
N ALA A 318 9.13 -20.18 -19.41
CA ALA A 318 8.82 -21.51 -18.85
C ALA A 318 7.77 -22.32 -19.66
N ARG A 319 7.13 -21.71 -20.67
CA ARG A 319 6.13 -22.38 -21.54
C ARG A 319 6.68 -23.58 -22.32
N GLU A 320 8.00 -23.72 -22.46
CA GLU A 320 8.60 -24.64 -23.45
C GLU A 320 9.15 -25.98 -22.89
N ARG A 321 9.11 -26.26 -21.58
CA ARG A 321 9.89 -27.40 -21.01
C ARG A 321 9.18 -28.39 -20.07
N ALA A 322 7.85 -28.42 -20.00
CA ALA A 322 7.19 -29.48 -19.23
C ALA A 322 7.13 -30.78 -20.05
N THR A 323 8.02 -31.72 -19.76
CA THR A 323 7.87 -33.13 -20.16
C THR A 323 7.12 -33.85 -19.04
N GLU A 324 5.97 -34.44 -19.35
CA GLU A 324 5.25 -35.32 -18.43
C GLU A 324 5.93 -36.69 -18.49
N GLU A 325 6.65 -37.05 -17.42
CA GLU A 325 7.19 -38.39 -17.23
C GLU A 325 6.05 -39.36 -16.87
N ALA A 326 6.14 -40.61 -17.33
CA ALA A 326 5.17 -41.64 -17.00
C ALA A 326 5.18 -41.93 -15.48
N LEU A 327 3.99 -41.99 -14.88
CA LEU A 327 3.84 -42.31 -13.45
C LEU A 327 4.27 -43.75 -13.16
N PRO A 328 5.05 -44.01 -12.09
CA PRO A 328 5.33 -45.36 -11.64
C PRO A 328 4.07 -46.13 -11.24
N ASP A 329 4.13 -47.47 -11.28
CA ASP A 329 3.03 -48.32 -10.83
C ASP A 329 2.63 -48.00 -9.36
N HIS A 330 1.32 -48.00 -9.09
CA HIS A 330 0.73 -47.67 -7.78
C HIS A 330 1.00 -46.23 -7.29
N CYS A 331 1.35 -45.32 -8.20
CA CYS A 331 1.51 -43.91 -7.91
C CYS A 331 0.44 -43.06 -8.63
N MET A 332 0.04 -41.97 -7.98
CA MET A 332 -0.87 -40.98 -8.55
C MET A 332 -0.22 -39.59 -8.55
N ALA A 333 -0.44 -38.82 -9.61
CA ALA A 333 -0.09 -37.40 -9.64
C ALA A 333 -1.11 -36.61 -8.82
N VAL A 334 -0.60 -35.74 -7.95
CA VAL A 334 -1.40 -34.64 -7.40
C VAL A 334 -1.18 -33.45 -8.31
N GLU A 335 -2.20 -33.13 -9.10
CA GLU A 335 -2.16 -32.06 -10.10
C GLU A 335 -2.66 -30.73 -9.56
N SER A 336 -2.21 -29.63 -10.17
CA SER A 336 -2.74 -28.31 -9.86
C SER A 336 -4.14 -28.11 -10.46
N PRO A 337 -5.14 -27.63 -9.70
CA PRO A 337 -6.44 -27.27 -10.25
C PRO A 337 -6.43 -25.90 -10.98
N VAL A 338 -5.38 -25.10 -10.82
CA VAL A 338 -5.30 -23.71 -11.33
C VAL A 338 -3.92 -23.39 -11.88
N ALA A 339 -3.80 -22.32 -12.67
CA ALA A 339 -2.49 -21.74 -12.99
C ALA A 339 -2.01 -20.81 -11.86
N GLY A 340 -0.71 -20.80 -11.55
CA GLY A 340 -0.17 -20.00 -10.44
C GLY A 340 1.32 -20.22 -10.19
N ASN A 341 1.76 -20.01 -8.95
CA ASN A 341 3.10 -20.31 -8.46
C ASN A 341 3.03 -21.28 -7.27
N VAL A 342 4.02 -22.16 -7.11
CA VAL A 342 4.21 -22.93 -5.87
C VAL A 342 4.73 -21.99 -4.78
N TRP A 343 3.93 -21.78 -3.73
CA TRP A 343 4.28 -20.90 -2.62
C TRP A 343 5.21 -21.59 -1.62
N GLU A 344 4.73 -22.70 -1.05
CA GLU A 344 5.41 -23.39 0.04
C GLU A 344 5.10 -24.88 -0.06
N ILE A 345 6.11 -25.71 0.16
CA ILE A 345 5.98 -27.18 0.14
C ILE A 345 6.10 -27.67 1.58
N LEU A 346 5.03 -28.31 2.08
CA LEU A 346 4.91 -28.71 3.49
C LEU A 346 5.36 -30.15 3.75
N VAL A 347 5.68 -30.91 2.70
CA VAL A 347 6.07 -32.32 2.75
C VAL A 347 7.37 -32.57 2.01
N LYS A 348 8.00 -33.71 2.26
CA LYS A 348 9.22 -34.17 1.62
C LYS A 348 9.03 -35.58 1.05
N PRO A 349 9.80 -35.97 0.02
CA PRO A 349 9.80 -37.36 -0.43
C PRO A 349 10.09 -38.32 0.73
N GLY A 350 9.25 -39.36 0.85
CA GLY A 350 9.28 -40.33 1.95
C GLY A 350 8.31 -40.01 3.11
N ASP A 351 7.71 -38.81 3.16
CA ASP A 351 6.73 -38.49 4.19
C ASP A 351 5.43 -39.27 3.96
N ARG A 352 4.87 -39.85 5.04
CA ARG A 352 3.54 -40.46 5.03
C ARG A 352 2.50 -39.38 5.27
N VAL A 353 1.44 -39.37 4.46
CA VAL A 353 0.38 -38.35 4.50
C VAL A 353 -1.00 -38.99 4.62
N GLU A 354 -1.91 -38.31 5.30
CA GLU A 354 -3.31 -38.72 5.43
C GLU A 354 -4.18 -38.04 4.36
N THR A 355 -5.30 -38.67 3.99
CA THR A 355 -6.31 -38.05 3.11
C THR A 355 -6.73 -36.68 3.66
N GLY A 356 -6.66 -35.65 2.81
CA GLY A 356 -7.00 -34.28 3.17
C GLY A 356 -5.87 -33.49 3.84
N GLN A 357 -4.72 -34.11 4.16
CA GLN A 357 -3.56 -33.40 4.67
C GLN A 357 -3.02 -32.42 3.61
N THR A 358 -2.74 -31.17 4.01
CA THR A 358 -2.13 -30.17 3.12
C THR A 358 -0.70 -30.57 2.77
N LEU A 359 -0.43 -30.67 1.48
CA LEU A 359 0.86 -31.08 0.93
C LEU A 359 1.72 -29.89 0.54
N LEU A 360 1.10 -28.90 -0.10
CA LEU A 360 1.74 -27.66 -0.51
C LEU A 360 0.69 -26.56 -0.66
N ILE A 361 1.17 -25.32 -0.79
CA ILE A 361 0.35 -24.14 -1.00
C ILE A 361 0.72 -23.54 -2.35
N LEU A 362 -0.28 -23.18 -3.15
CA LEU A 362 -0.11 -22.42 -4.38
C LEU A 362 -0.51 -20.96 -4.17
N GLU A 363 0.09 -20.05 -4.93
CA GLU A 363 -0.39 -18.68 -5.11
C GLU A 363 -1.00 -18.54 -6.50
N SER A 364 -2.31 -18.28 -6.59
CA SER A 364 -3.00 -18.01 -7.85
C SER A 364 -4.02 -16.90 -7.67
N MET A 365 -4.13 -15.99 -8.64
CA MET A 365 -5.09 -14.89 -8.62
C MET A 365 -5.05 -14.07 -7.30
N LYS A 366 -3.86 -13.92 -6.70
CA LYS A 366 -3.62 -13.27 -5.40
C LYS A 366 -4.27 -13.98 -4.19
N MET A 367 -4.53 -15.28 -4.31
CA MET A 367 -5.04 -16.14 -3.26
C MET A 367 -4.09 -17.30 -3.00
N GLU A 368 -4.05 -17.74 -1.75
CA GLU A 368 -3.40 -18.99 -1.35
C GLU A 368 -4.38 -20.15 -1.53
N ILE A 369 -3.93 -21.21 -2.18
CA ILE A 369 -4.73 -22.40 -2.45
C ILE A 369 -3.97 -23.60 -1.90
N GLN A 370 -4.53 -24.20 -0.86
CA GLN A 370 -3.99 -25.42 -0.26
C GLN A 370 -4.27 -26.60 -1.18
N ILE A 371 -3.23 -27.35 -1.53
CA ILE A 371 -3.33 -28.61 -2.26
C ILE A 371 -3.21 -29.73 -1.24
N THR A 372 -4.26 -30.53 -1.13
CA THR A 372 -4.39 -31.60 -0.15
C THR A 372 -4.23 -32.98 -0.78
N ALA A 373 -3.88 -33.97 0.05
CA ALA A 373 -3.75 -35.35 -0.40
C ALA A 373 -5.12 -35.94 -0.76
N PRO A 374 -5.33 -36.46 -1.99
CA PRO A 374 -6.58 -37.12 -2.38
C PRO A 374 -6.78 -38.47 -1.67
N SER A 375 -5.70 -39.12 -1.24
CA SER A 375 -5.67 -40.40 -0.53
C SER A 375 -4.50 -40.44 0.46
N ALA A 376 -4.56 -41.37 1.41
CA ALA A 376 -3.43 -41.65 2.30
C ALA A 376 -2.33 -42.41 1.53
N GLY A 377 -1.08 -42.10 1.82
CA GLY A 377 0.04 -42.67 1.09
C GLY A 377 1.39 -42.11 1.51
N VAL A 378 2.41 -42.39 0.71
CA VAL A 378 3.77 -41.87 0.89
C VAL A 378 4.11 -40.93 -0.25
N VAL A 379 4.67 -39.75 0.04
CA VAL A 379 5.16 -38.81 -0.97
C VAL A 379 6.31 -39.47 -1.73
N TYR A 380 6.07 -39.87 -2.97
CA TYR A 380 7.08 -40.55 -3.79
C TYR A 380 8.09 -39.55 -4.34
N ALA A 381 7.61 -38.47 -4.96
CA ALA A 381 8.45 -37.45 -5.56
C ALA A 381 7.74 -36.08 -5.54
N ILE A 382 8.53 -35.02 -5.56
CA ILE A 382 8.03 -33.64 -5.69
C ILE A 382 8.45 -33.14 -7.06
N SER A 383 7.46 -32.85 -7.91
CA SER A 383 7.67 -32.55 -9.32
C SER A 383 7.97 -31.07 -9.57
N ARG A 384 7.74 -30.20 -8.57
CA ARG A 384 7.86 -28.75 -8.68
C ARG A 384 8.54 -28.16 -7.44
N SER A 385 9.45 -27.21 -7.64
CA SER A 385 10.12 -26.49 -6.54
C SER A 385 9.31 -25.28 -6.08
N GLU A 386 9.56 -24.78 -4.87
CA GLU A 386 9.04 -23.48 -4.45
C GLU A 386 9.43 -22.36 -5.43
N GLY A 387 8.53 -21.41 -5.65
CA GLY A 387 8.66 -20.34 -6.64
C GLY A 387 8.43 -20.77 -8.10
N SER A 388 8.26 -22.07 -8.38
CA SER A 388 7.99 -22.53 -9.75
C SER A 388 6.58 -22.18 -10.20
N GLN A 389 6.45 -21.82 -11.47
CA GLN A 389 5.15 -21.61 -12.11
C GLN A 389 4.51 -22.92 -12.50
N ILE A 390 3.19 -22.94 -12.43
CA ILE A 390 2.36 -24.10 -12.69
C ILE A 390 1.13 -23.70 -13.52
N GLN A 391 0.69 -24.61 -14.39
CA GLN A 391 -0.60 -24.52 -15.09
C GLN A 391 -1.61 -25.48 -14.46
N ALA A 392 -2.90 -25.26 -14.73
CA ALA A 392 -3.92 -26.23 -14.38
C ALA A 392 -3.63 -27.58 -15.08
N GLY A 393 -3.78 -28.68 -14.36
CA GLY A 393 -3.48 -30.04 -14.80
C GLY A 393 -2.01 -30.47 -14.66
N GLN A 394 -1.08 -29.56 -14.31
CA GLN A 394 0.31 -29.97 -14.13
C GLN A 394 0.53 -30.72 -12.81
N ALA A 395 1.24 -31.84 -12.87
CA ALA A 395 1.66 -32.59 -11.69
C ALA A 395 2.57 -31.73 -10.79
N LEU A 396 2.18 -31.64 -9.52
CA LEU A 396 2.90 -30.91 -8.48
C LEU A 396 3.82 -31.84 -7.69
N LEU A 397 3.30 -33.03 -7.37
CA LEU A 397 4.01 -34.12 -6.71
C LEU A 397 3.33 -35.45 -7.06
N VAL A 398 3.99 -36.54 -6.68
CA VAL A 398 3.53 -37.91 -6.88
C VAL A 398 3.34 -38.58 -5.51
N LEU A 399 2.18 -39.17 -5.27
CA LEU A 399 1.89 -39.99 -4.10
C LEU A 399 1.90 -41.47 -4.48
N GLN A 400 2.55 -42.29 -3.67
CA GLN A 400 2.39 -43.73 -3.71
C GLN A 400 1.25 -44.11 -2.78
N GLU A 401 0.19 -44.72 -3.31
CA GLU A 401 -0.99 -45.09 -2.54
C GLU A 401 -0.68 -46.24 -1.57
N GLU A 402 -1.21 -46.17 -0.35
CA GLU A 402 -1.26 -47.34 0.52
C GLU A 402 -2.33 -48.30 0.02
N GLN A 403 -1.93 -49.51 -0.36
CA GLN A 403 -2.89 -50.57 -0.68
C GLN A 403 -3.76 -50.86 0.56
N ALA A 404 -5.07 -50.70 0.40
CA ALA A 404 -6.07 -50.99 1.42
C ALA A 404 -6.12 -52.47 1.81
#